data_AF-A0A527G8X3-F1
#
_entry.id   AF-A0A527G8X3-F1
#
_cell.length_a   1.000
_cell.length_b   1.000
_cell.length_c   1.000
_cell.angle_alpha   90.00
_cell.angle_beta   90.00
_cell.angle_gamma   90.00
#
_symmetry.space_group_name_H-M   'P 1'
#
loop_
_entity.id
_entity.type
_entity.pdbx_description
1 polymer ?
#
loop_
_entity_poly.entity_id
_entity_poly.type
_entity_poly.pdbx_seq_one_letter_code
_entity_poly.pdbx_strand_id
1 'polypeptide(L)'
;LMALDAWAAGAAPTAYTAGTLQSIGKTLADAGAQIRSAETSEPAEQASLTKAVNDLSVAVARAEAGLQAGDRPEVQDAQQDLRLASRSLATAYANYFAPKP
;
A
#
# COMPACT_ATOMS: atom_id res chain seq x y z
N LEU A 1 1.18 -9.11 2.23
CA LEU A 1 2.24 -10.04 1.78
C LEU A 1 1.75 -11.49 1.72
N MET A 2 1.10 -12.00 2.79
CA MET A 2 0.61 -13.40 2.85
C MET A 2 -0.12 -13.89 1.58
N ALA A 3 -0.98 -13.08 0.95
CA ALA A 3 -1.66 -13.49 -0.29
C ALA A 3 -0.71 -13.64 -1.50
N LEU A 4 0.24 -12.70 -1.67
CA LEU A 4 1.25 -12.77 -2.72
C LEU A 4 2.26 -13.91 -2.46
N ASP A 5 2.64 -14.13 -1.21
CA ASP A 5 3.52 -15.25 -0.81
C ASP A 5 2.83 -16.59 -1.07
N ALA A 6 1.53 -16.70 -0.74
CA ALA A 6 0.73 -17.89 -1.02
C ALA A 6 0.56 -18.11 -2.54
N TRP A 7 0.36 -17.06 -3.34
CA TRP A 7 0.33 -17.19 -4.79
C TRP A 7 1.68 -17.64 -5.37
N ALA A 8 2.79 -17.06 -4.92
CA ALA A 8 4.13 -17.42 -5.36
C ALA A 8 4.46 -18.89 -5.04
N ALA A 9 3.97 -19.40 -3.91
CA ALA A 9 4.06 -20.80 -3.51
C ALA A 9 3.06 -21.73 -4.26
N GLY A 10 2.19 -21.20 -5.11
CA GLY A 10 1.14 -21.95 -5.80
C GLY A 10 -0.04 -22.36 -4.90
N ALA A 11 -0.12 -21.82 -3.69
CA ALA A 11 -1.16 -22.12 -2.70
C ALA A 11 -2.41 -21.23 -2.82
N ALA A 12 -2.33 -20.11 -3.54
CA ALA A 12 -3.46 -19.20 -3.77
C ALA A 12 -3.72 -18.97 -5.27
N PRO A 13 -4.98 -19.05 -5.73
CA PRO A 13 -5.34 -18.71 -7.11
C PRO A 13 -5.07 -17.24 -7.44
N THR A 14 -4.73 -16.95 -8.70
CA THR A 14 -4.54 -15.59 -9.23
C THR A 14 -5.77 -14.72 -8.97
N ALA A 15 -6.98 -15.19 -9.28
CA ALA A 15 -8.21 -14.39 -9.12
C ALA A 15 -8.48 -13.98 -7.66
N TYR A 16 -8.27 -14.90 -6.71
CA TYR A 16 -8.39 -14.62 -5.28
C TYR A 16 -7.36 -13.58 -4.82
N THR A 17 -6.11 -13.74 -5.25
CA THR A 17 -5.01 -12.85 -4.88
C THR A 17 -5.22 -11.46 -5.48
N ALA A 18 -5.67 -11.37 -6.74
CA ALA A 18 -6.02 -10.12 -7.40
C ALA A 18 -7.16 -9.40 -6.68
N GLY A 19 -8.27 -10.09 -6.37
CA GLY A 19 -9.38 -9.50 -5.64
C GLY A 19 -8.99 -8.98 -4.25
N THR A 20 -8.04 -9.67 -3.58
CA THR A 20 -7.46 -9.20 -2.32
C THR A 20 -6.71 -7.88 -2.50
N LEU A 21 -5.85 -7.78 -3.53
CA LEU A 21 -5.10 -6.56 -3.83
C LEU A 21 -6.02 -5.41 -4.22
N GLN A 22 -7.05 -5.66 -5.02
CA GLN A 22 -8.06 -4.66 -5.39
C GLN A 22 -8.80 -4.10 -4.17
N SER A 23 -9.20 -4.97 -3.23
CA SER A 23 -9.83 -4.54 -1.98
C SER A 23 -8.89 -3.66 -1.15
N ILE A 24 -7.62 -4.02 -1.04
CA ILE A 24 -6.61 -3.22 -0.34
C ILE A 24 -6.43 -1.87 -1.04
N GLY A 25 -6.28 -1.85 -2.36
CA GLY A 25 -6.12 -0.62 -3.15
C GLY A 25 -7.29 0.34 -2.94
N LYS A 26 -8.53 -0.18 -2.88
CA LYS A 26 -9.71 0.62 -2.54
C LYS A 26 -9.64 1.21 -1.14
N THR A 27 -9.32 0.40 -0.13
CA THR A 27 -9.17 0.89 1.25
C THR A 27 -8.10 1.99 1.36
N LEU A 28 -6.98 1.86 0.64
CA LEU A 28 -5.94 2.88 0.64
C LEU A 28 -6.37 4.15 -0.08
N ALA A 29 -7.10 4.04 -1.19
CA ALA A 29 -7.67 5.19 -1.88
C ALA A 29 -8.66 5.96 -0.99
N ASP A 30 -9.54 5.25 -0.30
CA ASP A 30 -10.50 5.82 0.65
C ASP A 30 -9.78 6.50 1.82
N ALA A 31 -8.78 5.84 2.41
CA ALA A 31 -7.96 6.42 3.48
C ALA A 31 -7.22 7.70 3.01
N GLY A 32 -6.62 7.67 1.83
CA GLY A 32 -5.93 8.83 1.25
C GLY A 32 -6.88 10.00 0.94
N ALA A 33 -8.14 9.73 0.61
CA ALA A 33 -9.17 10.77 0.48
C ALA A 33 -9.53 11.36 1.85
N GLN A 34 -9.74 10.51 2.87
CA GLN A 34 -10.06 10.95 4.23
C GLN A 34 -8.94 11.81 4.83
N ILE A 35 -7.68 11.38 4.69
CA ILE A 35 -6.52 12.15 5.20
C ILE A 35 -6.48 13.53 4.56
N ARG A 36 -6.66 13.65 3.23
CA ARG A 36 -6.64 14.93 2.52
C ARG A 36 -7.82 15.84 2.89
N SER A 37 -8.97 15.27 3.23
CA SER A 37 -10.15 16.04 3.63
C SER A 37 -10.14 16.51 5.08
N ALA A 38 -9.30 15.91 5.92
CA ALA A 38 -9.23 16.26 7.33
C ALA A 38 -8.63 17.67 7.51
N GLU A 39 -9.26 18.48 8.34
CA GLU A 39 -8.62 19.71 8.83
C GLU A 39 -7.37 19.33 9.65
N THR A 40 -6.27 20.05 9.44
CA THR A 40 -5.01 19.80 10.14
C THR A 40 -4.31 21.10 10.49
N SER A 41 -3.69 21.13 11.68
CA SER A 41 -2.71 22.15 12.05
C SER A 41 -1.30 21.82 11.52
N GLU A 42 -1.13 20.66 10.87
CA GLU A 42 0.15 20.09 10.47
C GLU A 42 0.15 19.68 8.98
N PRO A 43 0.16 20.67 8.06
CA PRO A 43 0.04 20.39 6.64
C PRO A 43 1.22 19.59 6.06
N ALA A 44 2.42 19.72 6.63
CA ALA A 44 3.61 19.01 6.17
C ALA A 44 3.56 17.51 6.52
N GLU A 45 3.15 17.19 7.75
CA GLU A 45 2.96 15.83 8.21
C GLU A 45 1.76 15.18 7.50
N GLN A 46 0.67 15.91 7.29
CA GLN A 46 -0.48 15.42 6.52
C GLN A 46 -0.08 15.08 5.07
N ALA A 47 0.71 15.94 4.43
CA ALA A 47 1.22 15.70 3.09
C ALA A 47 2.14 14.47 3.04
N SER A 48 3.00 14.31 4.06
CA SER A 48 3.88 13.15 4.19
C SER A 48 3.09 11.84 4.38
N LEU A 49 2.06 11.86 5.22
CA LEU A 49 1.16 10.73 5.42
C LEU A 49 0.38 10.38 4.15
N THR A 50 -0.16 11.40 3.46
CA THR A 50 -0.86 11.24 2.17
C THR A 50 0.05 10.62 1.12
N LYS A 51 1.31 11.10 1.02
CA LYS A 51 2.31 10.54 0.11
C LYS A 51 2.59 9.07 0.43
N ALA A 52 2.79 8.73 1.70
CA ALA A 52 3.07 7.35 2.09
C ALA A 52 1.91 6.39 1.77
N VAL A 53 0.66 6.83 1.95
CA VAL A 53 -0.52 6.07 1.52
C VAL A 53 -0.54 5.89 0.00
N ASN A 54 -0.24 6.95 -0.76
CA ASN A 54 -0.18 6.87 -2.22
C ASN A 54 0.92 5.92 -2.72
N ASP A 55 2.13 5.99 -2.15
CA ASP A 55 3.23 5.10 -2.51
C ASP A 55 2.86 3.62 -2.26
N LEU A 56 2.14 3.35 -1.16
CA LEU A 56 1.63 2.01 -0.86
C LEU A 56 0.56 1.57 -1.88
N SER A 57 -0.36 2.46 -2.26
CA SER A 57 -1.36 2.19 -3.31
C SER A 57 -0.72 1.85 -4.65
N VAL A 58 0.33 2.57 -5.04
CA VAL A 58 1.08 2.30 -6.28
C VAL A 58 1.73 0.92 -6.22
N ALA A 59 2.37 0.57 -5.11
CA ALA A 59 2.97 -0.75 -4.93
C ALA A 59 1.92 -1.89 -4.99
N VAL A 60 0.72 -1.68 -4.44
CA VAL A 60 -0.41 -2.63 -4.55
C VAL A 60 -0.84 -2.79 -6.01
N ALA A 61 -0.98 -1.69 -6.74
CA ALA A 61 -1.37 -1.72 -8.15
C ALA A 61 -0.32 -2.42 -9.04
N ARG A 62 0.97 -2.19 -8.79
CA ARG A 62 2.06 -2.92 -9.48
C ARG A 62 2.00 -4.42 -9.19
N ALA A 63 1.78 -4.80 -7.92
CA ALA A 63 1.65 -6.20 -7.55
C ALA A 63 0.45 -6.86 -8.25
N GLU A 64 -0.69 -6.16 -8.35
CA GLU A 64 -1.86 -6.66 -9.06
C GLU A 64 -1.59 -6.83 -10.55
N ALA A 65 -0.94 -5.85 -11.20
CA ALA A 65 -0.59 -5.91 -12.62
C ALA A 65 0.36 -7.09 -12.92
N GLY A 66 1.43 -7.24 -12.13
CA GLY A 66 2.36 -8.37 -12.26
C GLY A 66 1.67 -9.72 -12.07
N LEU A 67 0.75 -9.80 -11.10
CA LEU A 67 -0.04 -10.99 -10.83
C LEU A 67 -0.95 -11.35 -12.01
N GLN A 68 -1.64 -10.37 -12.59
CA GLN A 68 -2.51 -10.58 -13.77
C GLN A 68 -1.70 -10.97 -15.02
N ALA A 69 -0.47 -10.46 -15.15
CA ALA A 69 0.45 -10.83 -16.21
C ALA A 69 1.10 -12.21 -16.00
N GLY A 70 1.00 -12.79 -14.80
CA GLY A 70 1.75 -13.99 -14.42
C GLY A 70 3.25 -13.76 -14.29
N ASP A 71 3.67 -12.50 -14.16
CA ASP A 71 5.06 -12.07 -14.11
C ASP A 71 5.60 -12.19 -12.67
N ARG A 72 6.27 -13.31 -12.39
CA ARG A 72 6.82 -13.59 -11.06
C ARG A 72 7.91 -12.59 -10.64
N PRO A 73 8.88 -12.21 -11.49
CA PRO A 73 9.81 -11.12 -11.20
C PRO A 73 9.12 -9.82 -10.79
N GLU A 74 8.15 -9.33 -11.58
CA GLU A 74 7.44 -8.07 -11.25
C GLU A 74 6.67 -8.19 -9.93
N VAL A 75 6.06 -9.36 -9.65
CA VAL A 75 5.40 -9.60 -8.36
C VAL A 75 6.40 -9.55 -7.20
N GLN A 76 7.61 -10.10 -7.37
CA GLN A 76 8.66 -10.06 -6.35
C GLN A 76 9.15 -8.63 -6.08
N ASP A 77 9.38 -7.84 -7.13
CA ASP A 77 9.77 -6.44 -7.02
C ASP A 77 8.66 -5.63 -6.33
N ALA A 78 7.41 -5.83 -6.74
CA ALA A 78 6.26 -5.19 -6.10
C ALA A 78 6.08 -5.62 -4.63
N GLN A 79 6.41 -6.86 -4.27
CA GLN A 79 6.44 -7.29 -2.86
C GLN A 79 7.51 -6.53 -2.05
N GLN A 80 8.67 -6.24 -2.64
CA GLN A 80 9.69 -5.43 -1.99
C GLN A 80 9.23 -3.98 -1.82
N ASP A 81 8.63 -3.39 -2.86
CA ASP A 81 8.03 -2.06 -2.82
C ASP A 81 6.95 -1.97 -1.74
N LEU A 82 6.07 -2.98 -1.63
CA LEU A 82 5.04 -3.06 -0.58
C LEU A 82 5.65 -3.04 0.83
N ARG A 83 6.75 -3.78 1.06
CA ARG A 83 7.46 -3.80 2.35
C ARG A 83 8.06 -2.43 2.68
N LEU A 84 8.65 -1.77 1.69
CA LEU A 84 9.25 -0.44 1.86
C LEU A 84 8.16 0.61 2.13
N ALA A 85 7.12 0.66 1.29
CA ALA A 85 6.01 1.60 1.44
C ALA A 85 5.27 1.41 2.77
N SER A 86 5.08 0.17 3.22
CA SER A 86 4.45 -0.11 4.53
C SER A 86 5.27 0.44 5.70
N ARG A 87 6.60 0.37 5.63
CA ARG A 87 7.49 0.99 6.64
C ARG A 87 7.42 2.51 6.60
N SER A 88 7.48 3.09 5.39
CA SER A 88 7.32 4.54 5.20
C SER A 88 5.98 5.05 5.74
N LEU A 89 4.89 4.30 5.53
CA LEU A 89 3.58 4.61 6.08
C LEU A 89 3.58 4.56 7.60
N ALA A 90 4.16 3.53 8.21
CA ALA A 90 4.27 3.45 9.67
C ALA A 90 5.04 4.64 10.26
N THR A 91 6.15 5.06 9.64
CA THR A 91 6.91 6.24 10.05
C THR A 91 6.12 7.53 9.88
N ALA A 92 5.46 7.73 8.72
CA ALA A 92 4.66 8.92 8.47
C ALA A 92 3.46 9.03 9.43
N TYR A 93 2.82 7.90 9.74
CA TYR A 93 1.75 7.82 10.74
C TYR A 93 2.26 8.21 12.13
N ALA A 94 3.39 7.63 12.57
CA ALA A 94 3.98 7.96 13.86
C ALA A 94 4.33 9.46 13.97
N ASN A 95 4.84 10.07 12.91
CA ASN A 95 5.18 11.49 12.89
C ASN A 95 3.94 12.40 12.91
N TYR A 96 2.88 12.02 12.19
CA TYR A 96 1.61 12.76 12.13
C TYR A 96 0.89 12.78 13.48
N PHE A 97 0.95 11.68 14.24
CA PHE A 97 0.28 11.57 15.54
C PHE A 97 1.22 11.76 16.73
N ALA A 98 2.47 12.15 16.51
CA ALA A 98 3.40 12.45 17.58
C ALA A 98 2.92 13.67 18.40
N PRO A 99 3.09 13.69 19.73
CA PRO A 99 2.82 14.88 20.52
C PRO A 99 3.63 16.07 20.02
N LYS A 100 2.97 17.20 19.78
CA LYS A 100 3.65 18.44 19.39
C LYS A 100 3.95 19.28 20.64
N PRO A 101 5.10 19.96 20.66
CA PRO A 101 5.47 20.87 21.75
C PRO A 101 4.55 22.10 21.84
#